data_AF-A0A0F9LVT3-F1
#
_entry.id   AF-A0A0F9LVT3-F1
#
_cell.length_a   1.000
_cell.length_b   1.000
_cell.length_c   1.000
_cell.angle_alpha   90.00
_cell.angle_beta   90.00
_cell.angle_gamma   90.00
#
_symmetry.space_group_name_H-M   'P 1'
#
loop_
_entity.id
_entity.type
_entity.pdbx_description
1 polymer ?
#
loop_
_entity_poly.entity_id
_entity_poly.type
_entity_poly.pdbx_seq_one_letter_code
_entity_poly.pdbx_strand_id
1 'polypeptide(L)'
;MKKTFTESGVVAELNGKFWGCLYEDGHSTSYGFSDISTAMISDPRYCKRPTDMTYEGSHYIKELRKARLRKVTKTTTYEVM
;
A
#
# COMPACT_ATOMS: atom_id res chain seq x y z
N MET A 1 27.68 9.92 -0.96
CA MET A 1 26.78 10.80 -1.78
C MET A 1 25.33 10.52 -1.40
N LYS A 2 24.47 11.53 -1.20
CA LYS A 2 23.03 11.32 -0.91
C LYS A 2 22.24 11.09 -2.20
N LYS A 3 21.44 10.03 -2.24
CA LYS A 3 20.51 9.74 -3.35
C LYS A 3 19.07 9.74 -2.82
N THR A 4 18.16 10.27 -3.63
CA THR A 4 16.74 10.38 -3.32
C THR A 4 15.92 9.72 -4.42
N PHE A 5 14.99 8.84 -4.03
CA PHE A 5 14.01 8.22 -4.91
C PHE A 5 12.62 8.66 -4.48
N THR A 6 11.77 9.09 -5.42
CA THR A 6 10.39 9.49 -5.14
C THR A 6 9.44 8.67 -5.98
N GLU A 7 8.48 8.02 -5.31
CA GLU A 7 7.36 7.32 -5.92
C GLU A 7 6.05 8.01 -5.54
N SER A 8 5.06 8.03 -6.44
CA SER A 8 3.74 8.62 -6.18
C SER A 8 2.65 7.69 -6.65
N GLY A 9 1.55 7.65 -5.92
CA GLY A 9 0.41 6.81 -6.27
C GLY A 9 -0.74 6.95 -5.29
N VAL A 10 -1.49 5.87 -5.11
CA VAL A 10 -2.59 5.79 -4.14
C VAL A 10 -2.39 4.65 -3.16
N VAL A 11 -2.83 4.89 -1.93
CA VAL A 11 -2.91 3.89 -0.84
C VAL A 11 -4.36 3.77 -0.39
N ALA A 12 -4.78 2.60 0.08
CA ALA A 12 -6.07 2.46 0.77
C ALA A 12 -5.89 2.77 2.26
N GLU A 13 -6.66 3.73 2.77
CA GLU A 13 -6.65 4.15 4.18
C GLU A 13 -7.97 3.79 4.87
N LEU A 14 -7.86 3.21 6.06
CA LEU A 14 -8.95 2.93 6.97
C LEU A 14 -8.55 3.34 8.39
N ASN A 15 -9.24 4.35 8.94
CA ASN A 15 -9.03 4.85 10.31
C ASN A 15 -7.56 5.22 10.62
N GLY A 16 -6.89 5.88 9.68
CA GLY A 16 -5.49 6.28 9.82
C GLY A 16 -4.46 5.17 9.60
N LYS A 17 -4.91 3.95 9.29
CA LYS A 17 -4.04 2.83 8.89
C LYS A 17 -4.10 2.59 7.39
N PHE A 18 -3.07 1.98 6.84
CA PHE A 18 -2.84 1.84 5.40
C PHE A 18 -2.71 0.38 5.00
N TRP A 19 -3.37 0.02 3.91
CA TRP A 19 -3.31 -1.32 3.33
C TRP A 19 -1.92 -1.67 2.82
N GLY A 20 -1.42 -2.85 3.16
CA GLY A 20 -0.16 -3.36 2.63
C GLY A 20 0.17 -4.77 3.08
N CYS A 21 1.38 -5.21 2.73
CA CYS A 21 1.90 -6.52 3.11
C CYS A 21 2.43 -6.47 4.55
N LEU A 22 1.90 -7.34 5.42
CA LEU A 22 2.29 -7.42 6.83
C LEU A 22 3.30 -8.54 7.08
N TYR A 23 3.29 -9.57 6.24
CA TYR A 23 4.16 -10.72 6.35
C TYR A 23 4.33 -11.36 4.97
N GLU A 24 5.57 -11.69 4.63
CA GLU A 24 5.91 -12.47 3.44
C GLU A 24 7.21 -13.26 3.70
N ASP A 25 7.15 -14.59 3.63
CA ASP A 25 8.30 -15.48 3.84
C ASP A 25 8.52 -16.48 2.69
N GLY A 26 7.83 -16.27 1.56
CA GLY A 26 7.85 -17.17 0.41
C GLY A 26 6.93 -18.40 0.53
N HIS A 27 6.44 -18.73 1.73
CA HIS A 27 5.45 -19.78 1.96
C HIS A 27 4.05 -19.22 2.25
N SER A 28 3.99 -18.02 2.82
CA SER A 28 2.77 -17.33 3.19
C SER A 28 2.93 -15.83 2.97
N THR A 29 1.84 -15.20 2.53
CA THR A 29 1.73 -13.75 2.44
C THR A 29 0.45 -13.30 3.13
N SER A 30 0.56 -12.32 4.02
CA SER A 30 -0.60 -11.72 4.68
C SER A 30 -0.66 -10.22 4.43
N TYR A 31 -1.87 -9.72 4.26
CA TYR A 31 -2.15 -8.31 4.01
C TYR A 31 -3.07 -7.77 5.09
N GLY A 32 -3.01 -6.46 5.32
CA GLY A 32 -3.87 -5.79 6.28
C GLY A 32 -3.60 -4.30 6.37
N PHE A 33 -4.37 -3.64 7.23
CA PHE A 33 -4.20 -2.22 7.53
C PHE A 33 -3.22 -2.03 8.69
N SER A 34 -2.09 -1.36 8.42
CA SER A 34 -1.03 -1.08 9.40
C SER A 34 -0.46 0.33 9.20
N ASP A 35 0.74 0.59 9.71
CA ASP A 35 1.42 1.87 9.56
C ASP A 35 1.79 2.17 8.10
N ILE A 36 2.02 3.44 7.81
CA ILE A 36 2.31 3.90 6.44
C ILE A 36 3.61 3.30 5.87
N SER A 37 4.52 2.82 6.72
CA SER A 37 5.77 2.18 6.31
C SER A 37 5.56 0.86 5.57
N THR A 38 4.46 0.13 5.86
CA THR A 38 4.09 -1.12 5.18
C THR A 38 3.13 -0.89 4.02
N ALA A 39 2.70 0.35 3.79
CA ALA A 39 1.67 0.67 2.81
C ALA A 39 2.12 0.33 1.38
N MET A 40 1.25 -0.35 0.63
CA MET A 40 1.45 -0.57 -0.79
C MET A 40 0.96 0.63 -1.59
N ILE A 41 1.88 1.26 -2.33
CA ILE A 41 1.56 2.34 -3.26
C ILE A 41 1.18 1.73 -4.60
N SER A 42 -0.05 1.96 -5.03
CA SER A 42 -0.58 1.49 -6.31
C SER A 42 -0.67 2.61 -7.34
N ASP A 43 -0.55 2.26 -8.61
CA ASP A 43 -0.71 3.21 -9.72
C ASP A 43 -2.19 3.66 -9.82
N PRO A 44 -2.49 4.97 -9.69
CA PRO A 44 -3.85 5.49 -9.74
C PRO A 44 -4.50 5.33 -11.11
N ARG A 45 -3.77 4.98 -12.17
CA ARG A 45 -4.34 4.65 -13.48
C ARG A 45 -5.14 3.35 -13.45
N TYR A 46 -4.72 2.40 -12.62
CA TYR A 46 -5.32 1.06 -12.53
C TYR A 46 -6.07 0.81 -11.22
N CYS A 47 -5.65 1.43 -10.11
CA CYS A 47 -6.37 1.35 -8.82
C CYS A 47 -7.31 2.55 -8.67
N LYS A 48 -8.61 2.33 -8.91
CA LYS A 48 -9.67 3.35 -8.84
C LYS A 48 -10.50 3.23 -7.57
N ARG A 49 -10.49 2.07 -6.94
CA ARG A 49 -11.20 1.74 -5.70
C ARG A 49 -10.24 0.98 -4.77
N PRO A 50 -10.41 1.05 -3.44
CA PRO A 50 -9.57 0.28 -2.52
C PRO A 50 -9.58 -1.23 -2.81
N THR A 51 -10.73 -1.77 -3.25
CA THR A 51 -10.87 -3.20 -3.60
C THR A 51 -10.01 -3.63 -4.77
N ASP A 52 -9.54 -2.70 -5.61
CA ASP A 52 -8.67 -3.01 -6.75
C ASP A 52 -7.23 -3.37 -6.30
N MET A 53 -6.91 -3.18 -5.01
CA MET A 53 -5.63 -3.60 -4.41
C MET A 53 -5.58 -5.10 -4.09
N THR A 54 -6.64 -5.85 -4.37
CA THR A 54 -6.71 -7.30 -4.20
C THR A 54 -7.46 -7.93 -5.38
N TYR A 55 -7.46 -9.26 -5.44
CA TYR A 55 -8.19 -10.00 -6.46
C TYR A 55 -9.68 -10.16 -6.12
N GLU A 56 -10.51 -10.38 -7.13
CA GLU A 56 -11.96 -10.58 -6.96
C GLU A 56 -12.26 -11.83 -6.13
N GLY A 57 -13.17 -11.73 -5.16
CA GLY A 57 -13.52 -12.83 -4.24
C GLY A 57 -12.58 -12.99 -3.03
N SER A 58 -11.49 -12.22 -2.96
CA SER A 58 -10.60 -12.17 -1.80
C SER A 58 -11.36 -11.91 -0.49
N HIS A 59 -10.97 -12.61 0.58
CA HIS A 59 -11.57 -12.42 1.91
C HIS A 59 -11.35 -11.00 2.45
N TYR A 60 -10.35 -10.29 1.94
CA TYR A 60 -10.04 -8.90 2.29
C TYR A 60 -11.00 -7.87 1.69
N ILE A 61 -11.82 -8.24 0.68
CA ILE A 61 -12.75 -7.31 0.02
C ILE A 61 -13.68 -6.62 1.01
N LYS A 62 -14.16 -7.34 2.03
CA LYS A 62 -15.07 -6.79 3.04
C LYS A 62 -14.44 -5.64 3.82
N GLU A 63 -13.13 -5.72 4.08
CA GLU A 63 -12.40 -4.70 4.81
C GLU A 63 -12.03 -3.53 3.89
N LEU A 64 -11.50 -3.82 2.70
CA LEU A 64 -11.15 -2.81 1.70
C LEU A 64 -12.34 -1.94 1.27
N ARG A 65 -13.57 -2.49 1.23
CA ARG A 65 -14.79 -1.73 0.96
C ARG A 65 -15.04 -0.59 1.95
N LYS A 66 -14.47 -0.66 3.17
CA LYS A 66 -14.60 0.38 4.20
C LYS A 66 -13.54 1.46 4.09
N ALA A 67 -12.49 1.21 3.32
CA ALA A 67 -11.38 2.13 3.15
C ALA A 67 -11.67 3.21 2.10
N ARG A 68 -10.75 4.17 1.97
CA ARG A 68 -10.75 5.18 0.92
C ARG A 68 -9.36 5.32 0.32
N LEU A 69 -9.29 5.64 -0.97
CA LEU A 69 -8.01 5.90 -1.60
C LEU A 69 -7.47 7.29 -1.20
N ARG A 70 -6.19 7.34 -0.87
CA ARG A 70 -5.44 8.57 -0.61
C ARG A 70 -4.29 8.67 -1.59
N LYS A 71 -4.14 9.83 -2.24
CA LYS A 71 -2.95 10.13 -3.03
C LYS A 71 -1.77 10.34 -2.08
N VAL A 72 -0.64 9.73 -2.39
CA VAL A 72 0.58 9.84 -1.60
C VAL A 72 1.80 10.00 -2.49
N THR A 73 2.82 10.61 -1.92
CA THR A 73 4.17 10.67 -2.46
C THR A 73 5.11 10.15 -1.38
N LYS A 74 5.93 9.16 -1.71
CA LYS A 74 6.93 8.60 -0.81
C LYS A 74 8.31 8.92 -1.33
N THR A 75 9.14 9.46 -0.45
CA THR A 75 10.50 9.86 -0.74
C THR A 75 11.45 9.02 0.11
N THR A 76 12.27 8.21 -0.54
CA THR A 76 13.31 7.38 0.10
C THR A 76 14.66 8.04 -0.11
N THR A 77 15.39 8.32 0.97
CA THR A 77 16.74 8.88 0.93
C THR A 77 17.73 7.87 1.47
N TYR A 78 18.84 7.66 0.77
CA TYR A 78 19.93 6.79 1.22
C TYR A 78 21.29 7.42 0.97
N GLU A 79 22.24 7.06 1.83
CA GLU A 79 23.64 7.48 1.73
C GLU A 79 24.44 6.37 1.06
N VAL A 80 25.10 6.69 -0.06
CA VAL A 80 26.06 5.80 -0.69
C VAL A 80 27.37 5.92 0.09
N MET A 81 27.75 4.82 0.74
CA MET A 81 29.04 4.61 1.40
C MET A 81 30.16 4.47 0.36
#